data_AF-D9XER6-F1
#
_entry.id   AF-D9XER6-F1
#
_cell.length_a   1.000
_cell.length_b   1.000
_cell.length_c   1.000
_cell.angle_alpha   90.00
_cell.angle_beta   90.00
_cell.angle_gamma   90.00
#
_symmetry.space_group_name_H-M   'P 1'
#
loop_
_entity.id
_entity.type
_entity.pdbx_description
1 polymer ?
#
loop_
_entity_poly.entity_id
_entity_poly.type
_entity_poly.pdbx_seq_one_letter_code
_entity_poly.pdbx_strand_id
1 'polypeptide(L)'
;MIPRGSGIGSEKQREGRYVLVPDRKVVRELLTRYASLRIAQAERHVPTAARELEDLSYTLCVMMGTSSIHDAIAKADALLLTKGRSEAADVDGENGLTLVG
;
A
#
# COMPACT_ATOMS: atom_id res chain seq x y z
N MET A 1 -3.07 36.17 40.18
CA MET A 1 -4.08 36.61 39.18
C MET A 1 -3.39 37.51 38.15
N ILE A 2 -3.91 37.46 36.91
CA ILE A 2 -3.37 37.92 35.60
C ILE A 2 -2.48 36.87 34.88
N PRO A 3 -2.87 36.41 33.67
CA PRO A 3 -2.32 35.25 32.99
C PRO A 3 -1.17 35.62 32.06
N ARG A 4 -0.23 34.69 31.84
CA ARG A 4 0.77 34.80 30.79
C ARG A 4 0.53 33.70 29.77
N GLY A 5 -0.12 34.08 28.67
CA GLY A 5 -0.03 33.32 27.43
C GLY A 5 1.42 33.33 26.94
N SER A 6 1.92 32.14 26.63
CA SER A 6 3.06 31.90 25.74
C SER A 6 2.97 30.41 25.47
N GLY A 7 2.58 29.96 24.28
CA GLY A 7 2.90 30.49 22.98
C GLY A 7 3.12 29.22 22.18
N ILE A 8 2.10 28.89 21.38
CA ILE A 8 2.17 27.88 20.32
C ILE A 8 3.47 28.06 19.53
N GLY A 9 4.45 27.22 19.85
CA GLY A 9 5.80 27.25 19.30
C GLY A 9 5.97 26.14 18.28
N SER A 10 5.58 26.45 17.04
CA SER A 10 6.30 26.00 15.85
C SER A 10 6.16 24.53 15.47
N GLU A 11 5.00 24.27 14.88
CA GLU A 11 4.74 23.31 13.81
C GLU A 11 5.69 23.57 12.61
N LYS A 12 6.98 23.27 12.75
CA LYS A 12 7.99 23.41 11.70
C LYS A 12 9.04 22.31 11.77
N GLN A 13 8.60 21.06 11.63
CA GLN A 13 9.44 19.98 11.08
C GLN A 13 8.62 19.14 10.10
N ARG A 14 8.01 19.83 9.12
CA ARG A 14 7.62 19.24 7.85
C ARG A 14 8.83 19.34 6.90
N GLU A 15 9.98 18.89 7.38
CA GLU A 15 11.24 18.96 6.62
C GLU A 15 11.22 17.83 5.58
N GLY A 16 11.12 18.22 4.31
CA GLY A 16 11.47 17.39 3.14
C GLY A 16 11.14 15.91 3.24
N ARG A 17 9.87 15.55 3.41
CA ARG A 17 9.45 14.14 3.34
C ARG A 17 9.57 13.69 1.89
N TYR A 18 10.75 13.21 1.51
CA TYR A 18 10.94 12.32 0.37
C TYR A 18 10.07 11.09 0.63
N VAL A 19 8.78 11.22 0.35
CA VAL A 19 7.88 10.08 0.38
C VAL A 19 8.22 9.33 -0.90
N LEU A 20 8.97 8.24 -0.74
CA LEU A 20 9.04 7.23 -1.78
C LEU A 20 7.59 6.78 -1.93
N VAL A 21 6.86 7.39 -2.87
CA VAL A 21 5.51 6.94 -3.19
C VAL A 21 5.71 5.57 -3.81
N PRO A 22 5.27 4.51 -3.14
CA PRO A 22 5.45 3.18 -3.69
C PRO A 22 4.64 3.09 -4.99
N ASP A 23 5.25 2.50 -6.01
CA ASP A 23 4.62 2.34 -7.32
C ASP A 23 3.35 1.49 -7.18
N ARG A 24 2.25 1.93 -7.79
CA ARG A 24 0.95 1.27 -7.67
C ARG A 24 0.95 -0.14 -8.21
N LYS A 25 1.68 -0.39 -9.30
CA LYS A 25 1.78 -1.74 -9.88
C LYS A 25 2.43 -2.65 -8.87
N VAL A 26 3.55 -2.21 -8.29
CA VAL A 26 4.27 -2.94 -7.25
C VAL A 26 3.39 -3.20 -6.02
N VAL A 27 2.65 -2.19 -5.54
CA VAL A 27 1.74 -2.33 -4.38
C VAL A 27 0.63 -3.35 -4.69
N ARG A 28 0.03 -3.29 -5.89
CA ARG A 28 -1.04 -4.22 -6.28
C ARG A 28 -0.54 -5.65 -6.44
N GLU A 29 0.65 -5.83 -7.01
CA GLU A 29 1.31 -7.14 -7.11
C GLU A 29 1.62 -7.71 -5.73
N LEU A 30 2.14 -6.90 -4.81
CA LEU A 30 2.40 -7.30 -3.42
C LEU A 30 1.11 -7.76 -2.71
N LEU A 31 0.01 -7.01 -2.84
CA LEU A 31 -1.27 -7.40 -2.25
C LEU A 31 -1.82 -8.69 -2.83
N THR A 32 -1.68 -8.87 -4.15
CA THR A 32 -2.13 -10.10 -4.85
C THR A 32 -1.33 -11.31 -4.39
N ARG A 33 0.00 -11.19 -4.32
CA ARG A 33 0.89 -12.26 -3.84
C ARG A 33 0.63 -12.59 -2.36
N TYR A 34 0.42 -11.57 -1.53
CA TYR A 34 0.07 -11.73 -0.13
C TYR A 34 -1.24 -12.52 0.04
N ALA A 35 -2.29 -12.18 -0.72
CA ALA A 35 -3.56 -12.89 -0.67
C ALA A 35 -3.42 -14.36 -1.10
N SER A 36 -2.69 -14.63 -2.19
CA SER A 36 -2.45 -16.00 -2.67
C SER A 36 -1.68 -16.84 -1.63
N LEU A 37 -0.62 -16.27 -1.04
CA LEU A 37 0.14 -16.94 0.03
C LEU A 37 -0.70 -17.19 1.28
N ARG A 38 -1.58 -16.25 1.66
CA ARG A 38 -2.51 -16.44 2.78
C ARG A 38 -3.47 -17.60 2.57
N ILE A 39 -3.99 -17.76 1.35
CA ILE A 39 -4.88 -18.86 0.99
C ILE A 39 -4.10 -20.19 1.07
N ALA A 40 -2.93 -20.27 0.43
CA ALA A 40 -2.09 -21.46 0.48
C ALA A 40 -1.67 -21.84 1.91
N GLN A 41 -1.39 -20.86 2.76
CA GLN A 41 -1.10 -21.07 4.18
C GLN A 41 -2.31 -21.64 4.93
N ALA A 42 -3.49 -21.07 4.70
CA ALA A 42 -4.72 -21.52 5.35
C ALA A 42 -5.13 -22.93 4.93
N GLU A 43 -4.88 -23.30 3.67
CA GLU A 43 -5.26 -24.61 3.12
C GLU A 43 -4.31 -25.74 3.54
N ARG A 44 -3.00 -25.49 3.56
CA ARG A 44 -2.00 -26.56 3.67
C ARG A 44 -0.97 -26.37 4.78
N HIS A 45 -1.04 -25.29 5.56
CA HIS A 45 -0.12 -24.98 6.66
C HIS A 45 1.36 -25.16 6.28
N VAL A 46 1.71 -24.67 5.09
CA VAL A 46 3.02 -24.81 4.47
C VAL A 46 4.04 -23.84 5.12
N PRO A 47 5.05 -24.35 5.84
CA PRO A 47 5.98 -23.50 6.58
C PRO A 47 6.78 -22.53 5.70
N THR A 48 7.04 -22.87 4.43
CA THR A 48 7.67 -21.93 3.49
C THR A 48 6.75 -20.77 3.09
N ALA A 49 5.43 -20.99 3.01
CA ALA A 49 4.47 -19.94 2.70
C ALA A 49 4.24 -19.01 3.90
N ALA A 50 4.33 -19.55 5.14
CA ALA A 50 4.30 -18.74 6.35
C ALA A 50 5.44 -17.70 6.37
N ARG A 51 6.66 -18.14 6.06
CA ARG A 51 7.85 -17.29 6.09
C ARG A 51 7.83 -16.20 5.01
N GLU A 52 7.40 -16.54 3.80
CA GLU A 52 7.20 -15.56 2.72
C GLU A 52 6.14 -14.53 3.07
N LEU A 53 5.07 -14.94 3.76
CA LEU A 53 3.98 -14.07 4.18
C LEU A 53 4.45 -13.10 5.27
N GLU A 54 5.31 -13.53 6.19
CA GLU A 54 5.97 -12.65 7.17
C GLU A 54 6.87 -11.62 6.48
N ASP A 55 7.67 -12.01 5.49
CA ASP A 55 8.54 -11.11 4.73
C ASP A 55 7.73 -10.03 3.97
N LEU A 56 6.68 -10.46 3.26
CA LEU A 56 5.77 -9.53 2.58
C LEU A 56 5.06 -8.61 3.57
N SER A 57 4.68 -9.13 4.74
CA SER A 57 4.04 -8.32 5.78
C SER A 57 4.97 -7.24 6.30
N TYR A 58 6.23 -7.60 6.57
CA TYR A 58 7.25 -6.66 7.02
C TYR A 58 7.53 -5.59 5.97
N THR A 59 7.69 -5.99 4.70
CA THR A 59 7.91 -5.08 3.58
C THR A 59 6.74 -4.10 3.41
N LEU A 60 5.50 -4.58 3.43
CA LEU A 60 4.30 -3.73 3.38
C LEU A 60 4.26 -2.74 4.55
N CYS A 61 4.59 -3.22 5.75
CA CYS A 61 4.58 -2.42 6.96
C CYS A 61 5.57 -1.24 6.87
N VAL A 62 6.81 -1.52 6.44
CA VAL A 62 7.86 -0.51 6.22
C VAL A 62 7.49 0.43 5.08
N MET A 63 7.03 -0.11 3.95
CA MET A 63 6.67 0.67 2.76
C MET A 63 5.52 1.64 3.02
N MET A 64 4.54 1.24 3.84
CA MET A 64 3.39 2.08 4.20
C MET A 64 3.63 2.95 5.44
N GLY A 65 4.76 2.77 6.13
CA GLY A 65 5.07 3.43 7.40
C GLY A 65 4.01 3.13 8.45
N THR A 66 3.72 1.85 8.67
CA THR A 66 2.74 1.35 9.64
C THR A 66 3.41 0.42 10.64
N SER A 67 2.68 -0.02 11.67
CA SER A 67 3.16 -0.99 12.66
C SER A 67 2.39 -2.32 12.62
N SER A 68 1.33 -2.40 11.81
CA SER A 68 0.47 -3.57 11.68
C SER A 68 0.16 -3.84 10.21
N ILE A 69 0.20 -5.11 9.81
CA ILE A 69 -0.13 -5.54 8.44
C ILE A 69 -1.54 -5.14 8.02
N HIS A 70 -2.49 -5.11 8.95
CA HIS A 70 -3.85 -4.67 8.66
C HIS A 70 -3.91 -3.17 8.29
N ASP A 71 -3.14 -2.34 9.01
CA ASP A 71 -3.03 -0.90 8.72
C ASP A 71 -2.27 -0.67 7.40
N ALA A 72 -1.23 -1.47 7.15
CA ALA A 72 -0.48 -1.45 5.90
C ALA A 72 -1.38 -1.74 4.70
N ILE A 73 -2.21 -2.80 4.78
CA ILE A 73 -3.15 -3.17 3.70
C ILE A 73 -4.19 -2.07 3.51
N ALA A 74 -4.77 -1.53 4.59
CA ALA A 74 -5.77 -0.47 4.50
C ALA A 74 -5.20 0.81 3.84
N LYS A 75 -3.97 1.22 4.20
CA LYS A 75 -3.29 2.35 3.55
C LYS A 75 -2.93 2.06 2.10
N ALA A 76 -2.47 0.85 1.79
CA ALA A 76 -2.16 0.43 0.43
C ALA A 76 -3.41 0.47 -0.45
N ASP A 77 -4.54 -0.04 0.06
CA ASP A 77 -5.82 -0.02 -0.64
C ASP A 77 -6.34 1.41 -0.84
N ALA A 78 -6.29 2.26 0.20
CA ALA A 78 -6.62 3.67 0.09
C ALA A 78 -5.73 4.40 -0.94
N LEU A 79 -4.43 4.08 -0.99
CA LEU A 79 -3.52 4.58 -2.01
C LEU A 79 -4.01 4.15 -3.39
N LEU A 80 -4.32 2.87 -3.61
CA LEU A 80 -4.84 2.38 -4.89
C LEU A 80 -6.15 3.07 -5.29
N LEU A 81 -7.11 3.22 -4.37
CA LEU A 81 -8.40 3.88 -4.60
C LEU A 81 -8.27 5.37 -4.93
N THR A 82 -7.39 6.11 -4.25
CA THR A 82 -7.23 7.57 -4.42
C THR A 82 -6.83 8.00 -5.84
N LYS A 83 -6.10 7.17 -6.61
CA LYS A 83 -5.76 7.49 -8.02
C LYS A 83 -6.29 6.50 -9.05
N GLY A 84 -7.11 5.54 -8.65
CA GLY A 84 -8.00 4.85 -9.59
C GLY A 84 -8.90 5.83 -10.36
N ARG A 85 -9.13 7.05 -9.83
CA ARG A 85 -9.82 8.14 -10.55
C ARG A 85 -8.97 8.82 -11.65
N SER A 86 -7.63 8.73 -11.61
CA SER A 86 -6.76 9.28 -12.65
C SER A 86 -6.25 8.23 -13.63
N GLU A 87 -6.15 6.96 -13.22
CA GLU A 87 -5.65 5.84 -14.04
C GLU A 87 -6.78 5.07 -14.75
N ALA A 88 -8.06 5.29 -14.39
CA ALA A 88 -9.20 4.76 -15.17
C ALA A 88 -9.41 5.54 -16.49
N ALA A 89 -8.67 6.64 -16.70
CA ALA A 89 -8.64 7.36 -17.96
C ALA A 89 -7.52 6.89 -18.91
N ASP A 90 -6.63 5.98 -18.47
CA ASP A 90 -5.45 5.54 -19.24
C ASP A 90 -5.44 4.02 -19.52
N VAL A 91 -6.60 3.36 -19.39
CA VAL A 91 -6.81 1.98 -19.88
C VAL A 91 -8.08 1.93 -20.74
N ASP A 92 -8.14 2.83 -21.72
CA ASP A 92 -8.95 2.68 -22.93
C ASP A 92 -7.99 2.79 -24.12
N GLY A 93 -7.40 1.66 -24.52
CA GLY A 93 -6.31 1.74 -25.50
C GLY A 93 -5.68 0.46 -25.99
N GLU A 94 -6.35 -0.71 -25.92
CA GLU A 94 -6.12 -1.83 -26.85
C GLU A 94 -7.08 -3.00 -26.56
N ASN A 95 -8.37 -2.77 -26.79
CA ASN A 95 -9.25 -3.88 -27.17
C ASN A 95 -9.05 -4.16 -28.66
N GLY A 96 -7.99 -4.91 -28.98
CA GLY A 96 -7.76 -5.48 -30.30
C GLY A 96 -8.44 -6.84 -30.45
N LEU A 97 -9.77 -6.87 -30.36
CA LEU A 97 -10.56 -7.98 -30.90
C LEU A 97 -10.45 -7.94 -32.43
N THR A 98 -9.51 -8.68 -33.02
CA THR A 98 -9.59 -9.08 -34.43
C THR A 98 -10.03 -10.53 -34.54
N LEU A 99 -11.35 -10.70 -34.44
CA LEU A 99 -12.07 -11.79 -35.09
C LEU A 99 -11.96 -11.55 -36.60
N VAL A 100 -11.16 -12.36 -37.31
CA VAL A 100 -11.25 -12.50 -38.76
C VAL A 100 -11.42 -13.99 -39.05
N GLY A 101 -12.51 -14.30 -39.75
CA GLY A 101 -12.94 -15.64 -40.11
C GLY A 101 -12.17 -16.29 -41.24
#